data_AF-A0A4P6K2J4-F1
#
_entry.id   AF-A0A4P6K2J4-F1
#
_cell.length_a   1.000
_cell.length_b   1.000
_cell.length_c   1.000
_cell.angle_alpha   90.00
_cell.angle_beta   90.00
_cell.angle_gamma   90.00
#
_symmetry.space_group_name_H-M   'P 1'
#
loop_
_entity.id
_entity.type
_entity.pdbx_description
1 polymer ?
#
loop_
_entity_poly.entity_id
_entity_poly.type
_entity_poly.pdbx_seq_one_letter_code
_entity_poly.pdbx_strand_id
1 'polypeptide(L)'
;MATEVFSVKVSDELKSKIKALMDASGMQGQGFMEQIIHIYELNTAKELMPSAAADVAELQAVTRRMNDIFMNLIERNVNLMADRDNTHKEDLEEKDKMIALIQERLIDTLAEVERLKKEQDTLLSQYQELQEAIAQSESRVQEQERSYWDLLGSKEELIKEYRGKNDTLTGLVKEYSAFKDQNKGLTDSIETLKKEIEALKEQIGEKAQSEESLRSEMERMESQHEVALLKAQMEQERATLALREKHQSRIEELTHEHNAKIDEYNKRVRELFDQIESIRTGKRGLPEST
;
A
#
# COMPACT_ATOMS: atom_id res chain seq x y z
N MET A 1 -89.65 53.25 95.76
CA MET A 1 -91.08 53.06 96.14
C MET A 1 -91.28 51.59 96.47
N ALA A 2 -92.11 51.27 97.46
CA ALA A 2 -92.39 49.88 97.82
C ALA A 2 -93.12 49.18 96.65
N THR A 3 -92.62 48.04 96.20
CA THR A 3 -93.23 47.26 95.12
C THR A 3 -94.34 46.40 95.70
N GLU A 4 -95.60 46.74 95.37
CA GLU A 4 -96.77 45.96 95.74
C GLU A 4 -97.19 45.03 94.59
N VAL A 5 -97.54 43.79 94.91
CA VAL A 5 -97.92 42.80 93.90
C VAL A 5 -99.42 42.91 93.62
N PHE A 6 -99.76 43.38 92.42
CA PHE A 6 -101.11 43.36 91.89
C PHE A 6 -101.35 42.05 91.12
N SER A 7 -102.35 41.27 91.52
CA SER A 7 -102.72 40.02 90.83
C SER A 7 -104.19 40.03 90.43
N VAL A 8 -104.48 39.70 89.18
CA VAL A 8 -105.83 39.67 88.61
C VAL A 8 -106.03 38.34 87.90
N LYS A 9 -107.20 37.71 88.10
CA LYS A 9 -107.60 36.54 87.32
C LYS A 9 -108.01 36.99 85.93
N VAL A 10 -107.24 36.58 84.93
CA VAL A 10 -107.51 36.81 83.51
C VAL A 10 -107.85 35.49 82.83
N SER A 11 -108.62 35.53 81.73
CA SER A 11 -108.83 34.34 80.89
C SER A 11 -107.53 33.92 80.19
N ASP A 12 -107.42 32.64 79.83
CA ASP A 12 -106.24 32.11 79.13
C ASP A 12 -105.98 32.80 77.79
N GLU A 13 -107.05 33.25 77.13
CA GLU A 13 -106.97 33.99 75.87
C GLU A 13 -106.38 35.39 76.05
N LEU A 14 -106.79 36.11 77.11
CA LEU A 14 -106.24 37.42 77.43
C LEU A 14 -104.78 37.31 77.86
N LYS A 15 -104.45 36.29 78.65
CA LYS A 15 -103.07 35.98 79.06
C LYS A 15 -102.15 35.72 77.86
N SER A 16 -102.62 34.95 76.88
CA SER A 16 -101.84 34.66 75.66
C SER A 16 -101.61 35.91 74.81
N LYS A 17 -102.62 36.76 74.65
CA LYS A 17 -102.47 38.04 73.92
C LYS A 17 -101.50 38.99 74.61
N ILE A 18 -101.59 39.13 75.94
CA ILE A 18 -100.65 39.95 76.72
C ILE A 18 -99.21 39.44 76.53
N LYS A 19 -99.00 38.13 76.61
CA LYS A 19 -97.67 37.55 76.45
C LYS A 19 -97.09 37.78 75.05
N ALA A 20 -97.88 37.59 73.99
CA ALA A 20 -97.44 37.85 72.63
C ALA A 20 -97.06 39.32 72.39
N LEU A 21 -97.81 40.26 72.98
CA LEU A 21 -97.52 41.69 72.88
C LEU A 21 -96.29 42.10 73.70
N MET A 22 -96.06 41.49 74.87
CA MET A 22 -94.83 41.65 75.65
C MET A 22 -93.60 41.18 74.87
N ASP A 23 -93.68 40.00 74.25
CA ASP A 23 -92.58 39.43 73.47
C ASP A 23 -92.28 40.29 72.21
N ALA A 24 -93.32 40.80 71.53
CA ALA A 24 -93.17 41.68 70.37
C ALA A 24 -92.61 43.07 70.71
N SER A 25 -92.89 43.58 71.92
CA SER A 25 -92.37 44.87 72.40
C SER A 25 -91.01 44.76 73.10
N GLY A 26 -90.55 43.53 73.39
CA GLY A 26 -89.31 43.27 74.13
C GLY A 26 -89.35 43.70 75.60
N MET A 27 -90.54 43.96 76.16
CA MET A 27 -90.71 44.49 77.51
C MET A 27 -91.12 43.42 78.53
N GLN A 28 -90.55 43.50 79.74
CA GLN A 28 -90.94 42.63 80.86
C GLN A 28 -92.26 43.10 81.50
N GLY A 29 -92.95 42.18 82.18
CA GLY A 29 -94.34 42.35 82.63
C GLY A 29 -94.65 43.65 83.39
N GLN A 30 -93.74 44.17 84.22
CA GLN A 30 -93.94 45.46 84.90
C GLN A 30 -93.91 46.65 83.92
N GLY A 31 -92.85 46.76 83.10
CA GLY A 31 -92.72 47.86 82.14
C GLY A 31 -93.80 47.85 81.07
N PHE A 32 -94.25 46.67 80.66
CA PHE A 32 -95.39 46.53 79.74
C PHE A 32 -96.71 47.00 80.36
N MET A 33 -96.96 46.67 81.63
CA MET A 33 -98.17 47.13 82.33
C MET A 33 -98.14 48.64 82.59
N GLU A 34 -96.99 49.21 82.94
CA GLU A 34 -96.81 50.67 83.06
C GLU A 34 -97.09 51.37 81.73
N GLN A 35 -96.64 50.81 80.60
CA GLN A 35 -96.91 51.39 79.29
C GLN A 35 -98.39 51.28 78.90
N ILE A 36 -99.06 50.17 79.21
CA ILE A 36 -100.52 50.05 79.00
C ILE A 36 -101.28 51.07 79.84
N ILE A 37 -100.91 51.22 81.12
CA ILE A 37 -101.51 52.22 82.01
C ILE A 37 -101.27 53.62 81.46
N HIS A 38 -100.06 53.95 81.02
CA HIS A 38 -99.74 55.26 80.46
C HIS A 38 -100.50 55.55 79.15
N ILE A 39 -100.70 54.54 78.30
CA ILE A 39 -101.53 54.65 77.08
C ILE A 39 -103.00 54.82 77.45
N TYR A 40 -103.48 54.07 78.44
CA TYR A 40 -104.84 54.19 78.95
C TYR A 40 -105.06 55.59 79.53
N GLU A 41 -104.22 56.07 80.45
CA GLU A 41 -104.26 57.42 81.03
C GLU A 41 -104.20 58.53 79.98
N LEU A 42 -103.38 58.38 78.92
CA LEU A 42 -103.36 59.29 77.78
C LEU A 42 -104.70 59.33 77.02
N ASN A 43 -105.37 58.18 76.89
CA ASN A 43 -106.68 58.09 76.26
C ASN A 43 -107.80 58.60 77.19
N THR A 44 -107.73 58.37 78.50
CA THR A 44 -108.68 58.93 79.48
C THR A 44 -108.51 60.45 79.63
N ALA A 45 -107.28 60.97 79.52
CA ALA A 45 -106.99 62.40 79.50
C ALA A 45 -107.61 63.10 78.28
N LYS A 46 -107.74 62.41 77.13
CA LYS A 46 -108.49 62.91 75.95
C LYS A 46 -109.98 63.08 76.24
N GLU A 47 -110.57 62.21 77.06
CA GLU A 47 -112.00 62.28 77.43
C GLU A 47 -112.28 63.37 78.48
N LEU A 48 -111.32 63.61 79.40
CA LEU A 48 -111.44 64.61 80.49
C LEU A 48 -111.07 66.05 80.08
N MET A 49 -110.21 66.24 79.08
CA MET A 49 -109.85 67.55 78.54
C MET A 49 -109.94 67.55 76.99
N PRO A 50 -111.13 67.81 76.43
CA PRO A 50 -111.34 67.87 74.98
C PRO A 50 -110.42 68.87 74.27
N SER A 51 -110.00 69.94 74.97
CA SER A 51 -109.10 70.97 74.44
C SER A 51 -107.68 70.48 74.14
N ALA A 52 -107.19 69.44 74.85
CA ALA A 52 -105.84 68.89 74.66
C ALA A 52 -105.81 67.63 73.78
N ALA A 53 -106.97 67.11 73.39
CA ALA A 53 -107.08 65.87 72.61
C ALA A 53 -106.46 66.00 71.21
N ALA A 54 -106.53 67.20 70.62
CA ALA A 54 -105.89 67.52 69.34
C ALA A 54 -104.36 67.45 69.45
N ASP A 55 -103.78 68.06 70.49
CA ASP A 55 -102.33 68.06 70.73
C ASP A 55 -101.78 66.65 70.97
N VAL A 56 -102.52 65.82 71.75
CA VAL A 56 -102.14 64.42 71.97
C VAL A 56 -102.21 63.61 70.66
N ALA A 57 -103.20 63.86 69.81
CA ALA A 57 -103.31 63.21 68.50
C ALA A 57 -102.16 63.62 67.57
N GLU A 58 -101.76 64.88 67.59
CA GLU A 58 -100.62 65.39 66.83
C GLU A 58 -99.30 64.77 67.31
N LEU A 59 -99.07 64.72 68.63
CA LEU A 59 -97.90 64.05 69.22
C LEU A 59 -97.82 62.56 68.85
N GLN A 60 -98.96 61.85 68.82
CA GLN A 60 -99.03 60.46 68.37
C GLN A 60 -98.70 60.34 66.87
N ALA A 61 -99.19 61.27 66.04
CA ALA A 61 -98.89 61.29 64.61
C ALA A 61 -97.39 61.57 64.33
N VAL A 62 -96.79 62.52 65.05
CA VAL A 62 -95.35 62.82 64.96
C VAL A 62 -94.51 61.64 65.43
N THR A 63 -94.90 61.00 66.53
CA THR A 63 -94.20 59.80 67.05
C THR A 63 -94.26 58.63 66.06
N ARG A 64 -95.43 58.37 65.44
CA ARG A 64 -95.56 57.35 64.39
C ARG A 64 -94.66 57.65 63.20
N ARG A 65 -94.70 58.90 62.71
CA ARG A 65 -93.84 59.34 61.60
C ARG A 65 -92.35 59.21 61.93
N MET A 66 -91.94 59.51 63.16
CA MET A 66 -90.56 59.34 63.61
C MET A 66 -90.17 57.85 63.60
N ASN A 67 -91.02 56.97 64.10
CA ASN A 67 -90.80 55.51 64.05
C ASN A 67 -90.73 55.00 62.60
N ASP A 68 -91.61 55.46 61.71
CA ASP A 68 -91.58 55.07 60.28
C ASP A 68 -90.27 55.52 59.61
N ILE A 69 -89.80 56.74 59.90
CA ILE A 69 -88.49 57.23 59.42
C ILE A 69 -87.37 56.34 59.94
N PHE A 70 -87.37 56.00 61.24
CA PHE A 70 -86.35 55.13 61.83
C PHE A 70 -86.36 53.73 61.20
N MET A 71 -87.54 53.13 61.00
CA MET A 71 -87.66 51.81 60.37
C MET A 71 -87.13 51.83 58.93
N ASN A 72 -87.49 52.86 58.15
CA ASN A 72 -86.95 53.03 56.80
C ASN A 72 -85.43 53.23 56.80
N LEU A 73 -84.88 53.93 57.81
CA LEU A 73 -83.44 54.15 57.95
C LEU A 73 -82.72 52.85 58.30
N ILE A 74 -83.30 52.03 59.18
CA ILE A 74 -82.80 50.70 59.54
C ILE A 74 -82.82 49.81 58.29
N GLU A 75 -83.94 49.72 57.59
CA GLU A 75 -84.08 48.91 56.38
C GLU A 75 -83.08 49.33 55.30
N ARG A 76 -82.92 50.65 55.07
CA ARG A 76 -81.90 51.17 54.14
C ARG A 76 -80.49 50.79 54.57
N ASN A 77 -80.17 50.86 55.86
CA ASN A 77 -78.84 50.52 56.35
C ASN A 77 -78.56 49.01 56.22
N VAL A 78 -79.54 48.17 56.53
CA VAL A 78 -79.48 46.71 56.32
C VAL A 78 -79.24 46.39 54.84
N ASN A 79 -79.98 47.03 53.93
CA ASN A 79 -79.78 46.82 52.49
C ASN A 79 -78.39 47.29 52.03
N LEU A 80 -77.91 48.45 52.50
CA LEU A 80 -76.57 48.94 52.18
C LEU A 80 -75.46 48.01 52.70
N MET A 81 -75.64 47.44 53.90
CA MET A 81 -74.71 46.45 54.44
C MET A 81 -74.72 45.17 53.60
N ALA A 82 -75.90 44.67 53.23
CA ALA A 82 -76.05 43.49 52.39
C ALA A 82 -75.42 43.68 50.99
N ASP A 83 -75.66 44.82 50.34
CA ASP A 83 -75.06 45.14 49.03
C ASP A 83 -73.53 45.21 49.11
N ARG A 84 -72.99 45.86 50.16
CA ARG A 84 -71.55 45.94 50.38
C ARG A 84 -70.93 44.56 50.60
N ASP A 85 -71.57 43.73 51.43
CA ASP A 85 -71.07 42.38 51.72
C ASP A 85 -71.16 41.48 50.49
N ASN A 86 -72.19 41.62 49.65
CA ASN A 86 -72.27 40.95 48.35
C ASN A 86 -71.16 41.39 47.39
N THR A 87 -70.92 42.71 47.27
CA THR A 87 -69.87 43.24 46.39
C THR A 87 -68.49 42.74 46.82
N HIS A 88 -68.21 42.75 48.13
CA HIS A 88 -66.95 42.21 48.66
C HIS A 88 -66.81 40.71 48.43
N LYS A 89 -67.92 39.96 48.49
CA LYS A 89 -67.90 38.53 48.19
C LYS A 89 -67.59 38.27 46.72
N GLU A 90 -68.19 39.03 45.80
CA GLU A 90 -67.89 38.94 44.37
C GLU A 90 -66.42 39.26 44.06
N ASP A 91 -65.89 40.34 44.64
CA ASP A 91 -64.47 40.71 44.51
C ASP A 91 -63.52 39.60 45.03
N LEU A 92 -63.87 38.98 46.16
CA LEU A 92 -63.09 37.87 46.72
C LEU A 92 -63.12 36.65 45.80
N GLU A 93 -64.29 36.28 45.28
CA GLU A 93 -64.43 35.16 44.35
C GLU A 93 -63.66 35.40 43.04
N GLU A 94 -63.63 36.62 42.52
CA GLU A 94 -62.85 36.97 41.32
C GLU A 94 -61.34 36.88 41.59
N LYS A 95 -60.89 37.38 42.74
CA LYS A 95 -59.47 37.25 43.15
C LYS A 95 -59.06 35.80 43.34
N ASP A 96 -59.91 34.98 43.96
CA ASP A 96 -59.62 33.55 44.16
C ASP A 96 -59.50 32.81 42.81
N LYS A 97 -60.37 33.13 41.84
CA LYS A 97 -60.25 32.61 40.46
C LYS A 97 -58.93 33.02 39.81
N MET A 98 -58.53 34.28 39.98
CA MET A 98 -57.29 34.77 39.40
C MET A 98 -56.04 34.16 40.06
N ILE A 99 -56.07 33.96 41.38
CA ILE A 99 -55.02 33.26 42.11
C ILE A 99 -54.90 31.83 41.61
N ALA A 100 -56.01 31.10 41.45
CA ALA A 100 -56.01 29.74 40.94
C ALA A 100 -55.38 29.65 39.53
N LEU A 101 -55.76 30.58 38.64
CA LEU A 101 -55.22 30.61 37.27
C LEU A 101 -53.72 30.93 37.23
N ILE A 102 -53.25 31.84 38.09
CA ILE A 102 -51.82 32.16 38.22
C ILE A 102 -51.06 30.95 38.78
N GLN A 103 -51.62 30.25 39.76
CA GLN A 103 -51.00 29.06 40.35
C GLN A 103 -50.88 27.91 39.33
N GLU A 104 -51.93 27.66 38.55
CA GLU A 104 -51.91 26.67 37.48
C GLU A 104 -50.81 26.99 36.45
N ARG A 105 -50.79 28.24 35.95
CA ARG A 105 -49.78 28.68 34.99
C ARG A 105 -48.36 28.64 35.55
N LEU A 106 -48.20 28.89 36.85
CA LEU A 106 -46.90 28.78 37.53
C LEU A 106 -46.41 27.33 37.56
N ILE A 107 -47.30 26.38 37.86
CA ILE A 107 -46.99 24.94 37.85
C ILE A 107 -46.58 24.50 36.45
N ASP A 108 -47.34 24.87 35.42
CA ASP A 108 -47.03 24.52 34.03
C ASP A 108 -45.68 25.10 33.58
N THR A 109 -45.41 26.36 33.94
CA THR A 109 -44.14 27.01 33.60
C THR A 109 -42.96 26.34 34.29
N LEU A 110 -43.10 25.94 35.56
CA LEU A 110 -42.06 25.24 36.29
C LEU A 110 -41.79 23.85 35.70
N ALA A 111 -42.85 23.13 35.31
CA ALA A 111 -42.72 21.83 34.66
C ALA A 111 -41.99 21.93 33.31
N GLU A 112 -42.29 22.96 32.51
CA GLU A 112 -41.61 23.19 31.23
C GLU A 112 -40.14 23.57 31.43
N VAL A 113 -39.82 24.40 32.43
CA VAL A 113 -38.42 24.73 32.77
C VAL A 113 -37.64 23.48 33.16
N GLU A 114 -38.24 22.57 33.92
CA GLU A 114 -37.59 21.31 34.30
C GLU A 114 -37.39 20.38 33.10
N ARG A 115 -38.38 20.31 32.20
CA ARG A 115 -38.28 19.57 30.94
C ARG A 115 -37.14 20.10 30.07
N LEU A 116 -37.08 21.42 29.87
CA LEU A 116 -36.04 22.08 29.09
C LEU A 116 -34.64 21.89 29.69
N LYS A 117 -34.51 21.90 31.02
CA LYS A 117 -33.23 21.58 31.68
C LYS A 117 -32.78 20.14 31.40
N LYS A 118 -33.70 19.17 31.51
CA LYS A 118 -33.38 17.76 31.19
C LYS A 118 -32.97 17.59 29.73
N GLU A 119 -33.65 18.29 28.83
CA GLU A 119 -33.32 18.30 27.39
C GLU A 119 -31.97 18.96 27.12
N GLN A 120 -31.65 20.06 27.82
CA GLN A 120 -30.34 20.71 27.76
C GLN A 120 -29.22 19.77 28.24
N ASP A 121 -29.40 19.08 29.37
CA ASP A 121 -28.41 18.15 29.92
C ASP A 121 -28.17 16.96 28.97
N THR A 122 -29.24 16.42 28.38
CA THR A 122 -29.10 15.34 27.37
C THR A 122 -28.39 15.82 26.12
N LEU A 123 -28.72 17.02 25.63
CA LEU A 123 -28.04 17.59 24.46
C LEU A 123 -26.55 17.86 24.73
N LEU A 124 -26.22 18.30 25.95
CA LEU A 124 -24.83 18.51 26.37
C LEU A 124 -24.05 17.19 26.38
N SER A 125 -24.64 16.11 26.90
CA SER A 125 -24.04 14.77 26.88
C SER A 125 -23.81 14.27 25.45
N GLN A 126 -24.81 14.41 24.58
CA GLN A 126 -24.68 14.03 23.17
C GLN A 126 -23.59 14.84 22.45
N TYR A 127 -23.47 16.13 22.75
CA TYR A 127 -22.42 16.98 22.19
C TYR A 127 -21.02 16.50 22.61
N GLN A 128 -20.84 16.13 23.87
CA GLN A 128 -19.57 15.59 24.38
C GLN A 128 -19.22 14.25 23.72
N GLU A 129 -20.17 13.32 23.64
CA GLU A 129 -19.98 12.04 22.95
C GLU A 129 -19.60 12.22 21.48
N LEU A 130 -20.24 13.18 20.79
CA LEU A 130 -19.94 13.49 19.40
C LEU A 130 -18.53 14.08 19.25
N GLN A 131 -18.10 14.97 20.15
CA GLN A 131 -16.73 15.49 20.15
C GLN A 131 -15.69 14.40 20.36
N GLU A 132 -15.92 13.47 21.29
CA GLU A 132 -15.03 12.33 21.51
C GLU A 132 -14.97 11.42 20.28
N ALA A 133 -16.10 11.13 19.65
CA ALA A 133 -16.16 10.33 18.43
C ALA A 133 -15.41 11.00 17.26
N ILE A 134 -15.51 12.33 17.12
CA ILE A 134 -14.75 13.09 16.12
C ILE A 134 -13.26 12.98 16.40
N ALA A 135 -12.81 13.22 17.64
CA ALA A 135 -11.41 13.15 18.02
C ALA A 135 -10.81 11.74 17.79
N GLN A 136 -11.57 10.68 18.10
CA GLN A 136 -11.15 9.30 17.81
C GLN A 136 -11.05 9.03 16.31
N SER A 137 -12.01 9.52 15.53
CA SER A 137 -12.02 9.37 14.07
C SER A 137 -10.80 10.06 13.44
N GLU A 138 -10.51 11.30 13.85
CA GLU A 138 -9.34 12.06 13.39
C GLU A 138 -8.03 11.35 13.73
N SER A 139 -7.90 10.84 14.96
CA SER A 139 -6.73 10.06 15.38
C SER A 139 -6.52 8.81 14.50
N ARG A 140 -7.61 8.08 14.22
CA ARG A 140 -7.56 6.89 13.35
C ARG A 140 -7.17 7.22 11.92
N VAL A 141 -7.67 8.34 11.37
CA VAL A 141 -7.29 8.81 10.03
C VAL A 141 -5.81 9.18 9.99
N GLN A 142 -5.30 9.90 10.98
CA GLN A 142 -3.87 10.24 11.06
C GLN A 142 -2.98 9.00 11.15
N GLU A 143 -3.38 7.98 11.92
CA GLU A 143 -2.64 6.73 12.01
C GLU A 143 -2.64 5.97 10.68
N GLN A 144 -3.78 5.93 9.98
CA GLN A 144 -3.86 5.35 8.63
C GLN A 144 -2.98 6.10 7.64
N GLU A 145 -2.99 7.43 7.63
CA GLU A 145 -2.14 8.25 6.76
C GLU A 145 -0.66 7.98 6.99
N ARG A 146 -0.23 7.86 8.25
CA ARG A 146 1.15 7.48 8.59
C ARG A 146 1.50 6.10 8.03
N SER A 147 0.63 5.11 8.23
CA SER A 147 0.83 3.77 7.69
C SER A 147 0.92 3.75 6.17
N TYR A 148 0.12 4.56 5.47
CA TYR A 148 0.21 4.70 4.01
C TYR A 148 1.52 5.35 3.58
N TRP A 149 2.01 6.37 4.29
CA TRP A 149 3.31 6.98 4.02
C TRP A 149 4.46 6.00 4.19
N ASP A 150 4.47 5.22 5.26
CA ASP A 150 5.49 4.20 5.51
C ASP A 150 5.47 3.11 4.43
N LEU A 151 4.27 2.66 4.04
CA LEU A 151 4.11 1.69 2.96
C LEU A 151 4.59 2.25 1.62
N LEU A 152 4.26 3.51 1.31
CA LEU A 152 4.69 4.17 0.09
C LEU A 152 6.22 4.28 0.05
N GLY A 153 6.85 4.70 1.14
CA GLY A 153 8.31 4.75 1.27
C GLY A 153 8.96 3.38 1.02
N SER A 154 8.43 2.33 1.64
CA SER A 154 8.92 0.96 1.41
C SER A 154 8.77 0.50 -0.04
N LYS A 155 7.65 0.86 -0.70
CA LYS A 155 7.43 0.54 -2.12
C LYS A 155 8.39 1.31 -3.03
N GLU A 156 8.68 2.56 -2.72
CA GLU A 156 9.66 3.36 -3.47
C GLU A 156 11.07 2.79 -3.36
N GLU A 157 11.49 2.35 -2.18
CA GLU A 157 12.77 1.66 -1.96
C GLU A 157 12.83 0.36 -2.78
N LEU A 158 11.77 -0.44 -2.74
CA LEU A 158 11.68 -1.68 -3.49
C LEU A 158 11.77 -1.42 -5.01
N ILE A 159 11.08 -0.39 -5.51
CA ILE A 159 11.14 0.01 -6.93
C ILE A 159 12.57 0.41 -7.32
N LYS A 160 13.28 1.16 -6.47
CA LYS A 160 14.69 1.53 -6.71
C LYS A 160 15.57 0.29 -6.78
N GLU A 161 15.38 -0.68 -5.87
CA GLU A 161 16.13 -1.94 -5.88
C GLU A 161 15.88 -2.75 -7.16
N TYR A 162 14.62 -2.91 -7.58
CA TYR A 162 14.28 -3.62 -8.82
C TYR A 162 14.81 -2.90 -10.06
N ARG A 163 14.82 -1.56 -10.09
CA ARG A 163 15.48 -0.80 -11.16
C ARG A 163 16.96 -1.13 -11.22
N GLY A 164 17.68 -1.03 -10.10
CA GLY A 164 19.11 -1.33 -10.07
C GLY A 164 19.44 -2.77 -10.49
N LYS A 165 18.62 -3.74 -10.09
CA LYS A 165 18.74 -5.14 -10.54
C LYS A 165 18.50 -5.27 -12.05
N ASN A 166 17.47 -4.63 -12.59
CA ASN A 166 17.18 -4.64 -14.03
C ASN A 166 18.29 -3.97 -14.85
N ASP A 167 18.87 -2.87 -14.36
CA ASP A 167 19.98 -2.20 -15.02
C ASP A 167 21.21 -3.11 -15.07
N THR A 168 21.52 -3.78 -13.96
CA THR A 168 22.60 -4.78 -13.88
C THR A 168 22.36 -5.94 -14.86
N LEU A 169 21.16 -6.52 -14.86
CA LEU A 169 20.80 -7.60 -15.77
C LEU A 169 20.87 -7.17 -17.23
N THR A 170 20.44 -5.94 -17.55
CA THR A 170 20.54 -5.37 -18.89
C THR A 170 22.01 -5.22 -19.31
N GLY A 171 22.89 -4.81 -18.40
CA GLY A 171 24.33 -4.77 -18.62
C GLY A 171 24.90 -6.16 -18.92
N LEU A 172 24.60 -7.15 -18.07
CA LEU A 172 25.02 -8.54 -18.27
C LEU A 172 24.53 -9.11 -19.60
N VAL A 173 23.27 -8.88 -19.98
CA VAL A 173 22.73 -9.34 -21.27
C VAL A 173 23.52 -8.75 -22.45
N LYS A 174 23.93 -7.49 -22.38
CA LYS A 174 24.78 -6.88 -23.41
C LYS A 174 26.16 -7.55 -23.47
N GLU A 175 26.78 -7.82 -22.33
CA GLU A 175 28.06 -8.54 -22.26
C GLU A 175 27.96 -9.95 -22.84
N TYR A 176 26.93 -10.71 -22.45
CA TYR A 176 26.68 -12.04 -23.01
C TYR A 176 26.41 -12.02 -24.52
N SER A 177 25.71 -11.00 -25.03
CA SER A 177 25.54 -10.83 -26.47
C SER A 177 26.90 -10.59 -27.16
N ALA A 178 27.75 -9.74 -26.59
CA ALA A 178 29.09 -9.50 -27.12
C ALA A 178 29.96 -10.76 -27.11
N PHE A 179 29.94 -11.54 -26.03
CA PHE A 179 30.65 -12.82 -25.96
C PHE A 179 30.12 -13.83 -26.98
N LYS A 180 28.80 -13.86 -27.21
CA LYS A 180 28.20 -14.71 -28.24
C LYS A 180 28.71 -14.35 -29.63
N ASP A 181 28.78 -13.05 -29.96
CA ASP A 181 29.28 -12.58 -31.25
C ASP A 181 30.78 -12.87 -31.42
N GLN A 182 31.58 -12.67 -30.36
CA GLN A 182 33.00 -13.05 -30.33
C GLN A 182 33.20 -14.55 -30.54
N ASN A 183 32.44 -15.40 -29.83
CA ASN A 183 32.51 -16.85 -29.99
C ASN A 183 32.13 -17.29 -31.40
N LYS A 184 31.15 -16.62 -32.03
CA LYS A 184 30.81 -16.88 -33.43
C LYS A 184 31.98 -16.53 -34.35
N GLY A 185 32.59 -15.35 -34.19
CA GLY A 185 33.74 -14.94 -34.99
C GLY A 185 34.98 -15.84 -34.81
N LEU A 186 35.23 -16.32 -33.58
CA LEU A 186 36.27 -17.33 -33.32
C LEU A 186 35.95 -18.67 -33.99
N THR A 187 34.68 -19.09 -33.97
CA THR A 187 34.23 -20.31 -34.64
C THR A 187 34.47 -20.23 -36.15
N ASP A 188 34.08 -19.11 -36.77
CA ASP A 188 34.29 -18.86 -38.19
C ASP A 188 35.80 -18.83 -38.55
N SER A 189 36.62 -18.24 -37.68
CA SER A 189 38.08 -18.22 -37.83
C SER A 189 38.69 -19.63 -37.73
N ILE A 190 38.23 -20.44 -36.77
CA ILE A 190 38.65 -21.84 -36.63
C ILE A 190 38.26 -22.66 -37.87
N GLU A 191 37.07 -22.45 -38.41
CA GLU A 191 36.64 -23.16 -39.63
C GLU A 191 37.50 -22.77 -40.85
N THR A 192 37.84 -21.49 -40.97
CA THR A 192 38.73 -20.98 -42.03
C THR A 192 40.12 -21.59 -41.91
N LEU A 193 40.73 -21.54 -40.71
CA LEU A 193 42.04 -22.14 -40.46
C LEU A 193 42.04 -23.66 -40.69
N LYS A 194 40.96 -24.37 -40.37
CA LYS A 194 40.82 -25.80 -40.69
C LYS A 194 40.85 -26.06 -42.19
N LYS A 195 40.15 -25.24 -42.98
CA LYS A 195 40.17 -25.34 -44.46
C LYS A 195 41.56 -25.05 -45.01
N GLU A 196 42.25 -24.05 -44.48
CA GLU A 196 43.65 -23.74 -44.86
C GLU A 196 44.60 -24.88 -44.52
N ILE A 197 44.49 -25.47 -43.33
CA ILE A 197 45.29 -26.63 -42.93
C ILE A 197 45.07 -27.79 -43.88
N GLU A 198 43.83 -28.06 -44.27
CA GLU A 198 43.51 -29.17 -45.17
C GLU A 198 44.07 -28.93 -46.58
N ALA A 199 43.94 -27.70 -47.10
CA ALA A 199 44.54 -27.31 -48.38
C ALA A 199 46.08 -27.41 -48.35
N LEU A 200 46.71 -26.99 -47.25
CA LEU A 200 48.16 -27.12 -47.08
C LEU A 200 48.60 -28.59 -46.99
N LYS A 201 47.83 -29.45 -46.33
CA LYS A 201 48.10 -30.90 -46.30
C LYS A 201 48.00 -31.52 -47.69
N GLU A 202 47.00 -31.14 -48.47
CA GLU A 202 46.84 -31.60 -49.86
C GLU A 202 48.05 -31.17 -50.71
N GLN A 203 48.45 -29.89 -50.63
CA GLN A 203 49.66 -29.40 -51.31
C GLN A 203 50.94 -30.12 -50.86
N ILE A 204 51.09 -30.45 -49.57
CA ILE A 204 52.22 -31.24 -49.07
C ILE A 204 52.18 -32.65 -49.66
N GLY A 205 51.00 -33.28 -49.74
CA GLY A 205 50.81 -34.59 -50.36
C GLY A 205 51.18 -34.60 -51.84
N GLU A 206 50.73 -33.61 -52.60
CA GLU A 206 51.07 -33.43 -54.02
C GLU A 206 52.58 -33.25 -54.21
N LYS A 207 53.22 -32.39 -53.38
CA LYS A 207 54.67 -32.19 -53.43
C LYS A 207 55.44 -33.46 -53.06
N ALA A 208 54.98 -34.22 -52.07
CA ALA A 208 55.61 -35.49 -51.70
C ALA A 208 55.53 -36.52 -52.84
N GLN A 209 54.38 -36.63 -53.51
CA GLN A 209 54.23 -37.49 -54.70
C GLN A 209 55.14 -37.03 -55.85
N SER A 210 55.22 -35.71 -56.08
CA SER A 210 56.13 -35.15 -57.08
C SER A 210 57.61 -35.39 -56.74
N GLU A 211 57.99 -35.33 -55.46
CA GLU A 211 59.36 -35.63 -55.03
C GLU A 211 59.68 -37.12 -55.26
N GLU A 212 58.73 -38.01 -54.94
CA GLU A 212 58.91 -39.46 -55.16
C GLU A 212 58.98 -39.83 -56.64
N SER A 213 58.20 -39.17 -57.51
CA SER A 213 58.32 -39.37 -58.96
C SER A 213 59.66 -38.89 -59.49
N LEU A 214 60.14 -37.72 -59.04
CA LEU A 214 61.45 -37.19 -59.44
C LEU A 214 62.59 -38.08 -58.94
N ARG A 215 62.51 -38.62 -57.71
CA ARG A 215 63.47 -39.60 -57.19
C ARG A 215 63.50 -40.87 -58.05
N SER A 216 62.33 -41.42 -58.39
CA SER A 216 62.23 -42.60 -59.27
C SER A 216 62.83 -42.34 -60.65
N GLU A 217 62.62 -41.13 -61.19
CA GLU A 217 63.21 -40.72 -62.47
C GLU A 217 64.73 -40.55 -62.36
N MET A 218 65.24 -39.99 -61.27
CA MET A 218 66.68 -39.93 -60.98
C MET A 218 67.32 -41.32 -60.89
N GLU A 219 66.74 -42.24 -60.13
CA GLU A 219 67.23 -43.63 -60.03
C GLU A 219 67.24 -44.32 -61.40
N ARG A 220 66.20 -44.10 -62.22
CA ARG A 220 66.15 -44.63 -63.59
C ARG A 220 67.26 -44.05 -64.46
N MET A 221 67.52 -42.74 -64.35
CA MET A 221 68.58 -42.07 -65.09
C MET A 221 69.97 -42.53 -64.63
N GLU A 222 70.20 -42.73 -63.33
CA GLU A 222 71.43 -43.29 -62.78
C GLU A 222 71.68 -44.71 -63.30
N SER A 223 70.68 -45.58 -63.26
CA SER A 223 70.78 -46.93 -63.81
C SER A 223 71.06 -46.93 -65.32
N GLN A 224 70.39 -46.05 -66.07
CA GLN A 224 70.66 -45.88 -67.51
C GLN A 224 72.09 -45.39 -67.76
N HIS A 225 72.58 -44.46 -66.95
CA HIS A 225 73.94 -43.93 -67.05
C HIS A 225 74.98 -45.02 -66.73
N GLU A 226 74.75 -45.83 -65.69
CA GLU A 226 75.62 -46.95 -65.31
C GLU A 226 75.69 -48.01 -66.43
N VAL A 227 74.55 -48.37 -67.03
CA VAL A 227 74.50 -49.27 -68.19
C VAL A 227 75.25 -48.66 -69.39
N ALA A 228 75.13 -47.36 -69.63
CA ALA A 228 75.85 -46.68 -70.70
C ALA A 228 77.37 -46.67 -70.46
N LEU A 229 77.79 -46.46 -69.21
CA LEU A 229 79.20 -46.48 -68.82
C LEU A 229 79.82 -47.88 -69.00
N LEU A 230 79.11 -48.92 -68.54
CA LEU A 230 79.50 -50.32 -68.74
C LEU A 230 79.61 -50.67 -70.23
N LYS A 231 78.65 -50.23 -71.05
CA LYS A 231 78.71 -50.41 -72.51
C LYS A 231 79.95 -49.75 -73.10
N ALA A 232 80.24 -48.50 -72.74
CA ALA A 232 81.42 -47.78 -73.21
C ALA A 232 82.74 -48.47 -72.78
N GLN A 233 82.81 -48.97 -71.54
CA GLN A 233 83.96 -49.74 -71.05
C GLN A 233 84.15 -51.05 -71.83
N MET A 234 83.07 -51.80 -72.10
CA MET A 234 83.14 -53.01 -72.91
C MET A 234 83.60 -52.73 -74.34
N GLU A 235 83.17 -51.62 -74.94
CA GLU A 235 83.61 -51.18 -76.26
C GLU A 235 85.10 -50.82 -76.28
N GLN A 236 85.57 -50.14 -75.24
CA GLN A 236 86.99 -49.85 -75.05
C GLN A 236 87.83 -51.11 -74.85
N GLU A 237 87.36 -52.07 -74.03
CA GLU A 237 88.03 -53.36 -73.85
C GLU A 237 88.10 -54.15 -75.16
N ARG A 238 87.01 -54.20 -75.94
CA ARG A 238 87.01 -54.80 -77.27
C ARG A 238 88.03 -54.17 -78.20
N ALA A 239 88.12 -52.83 -78.22
CA ALA A 239 89.13 -52.13 -79.01
C ALA A 239 90.56 -52.46 -78.55
N THR A 240 90.77 -52.59 -77.24
CA THR A 240 92.07 -52.94 -76.65
C THR A 240 92.48 -54.38 -76.97
N LEU A 241 91.52 -55.32 -76.93
CA LEU A 241 91.70 -56.71 -77.34
C LEU A 241 92.07 -56.82 -78.82
N ALA A 242 91.34 -56.13 -79.70
CA ALA A 242 91.64 -56.09 -81.14
C ALA A 242 93.05 -55.52 -81.41
N LEU A 243 93.47 -54.51 -80.63
CA LEU A 243 94.83 -53.97 -80.71
C LEU A 243 95.88 -54.98 -80.23
N ARG A 244 95.59 -55.72 -79.15
CA ARG A 244 96.45 -56.81 -78.65
C ARG A 244 96.62 -57.93 -79.66
N GLU A 245 95.54 -58.40 -80.29
CA GLU A 245 95.59 -59.43 -81.34
C GLU A 245 96.46 -58.98 -82.52
N LYS A 246 96.33 -57.70 -82.92
CA LYS A 246 97.18 -57.11 -83.96
C LYS A 246 98.65 -57.06 -83.56
N HIS A 247 98.95 -56.69 -82.31
CA HIS A 247 100.32 -56.70 -81.79
C HIS A 247 100.88 -58.12 -81.66
N GLN A 248 100.08 -59.11 -81.26
CA GLN A 248 100.48 -60.51 -81.15
C GLN A 248 100.82 -61.08 -82.54
N SER A 249 99.96 -60.84 -83.54
CA SER A 249 100.21 -61.21 -84.93
C SER A 249 101.52 -60.58 -85.43
N ARG A 250 101.80 -59.33 -85.04
CA ARG A 250 103.05 -58.64 -85.39
C ARG A 250 104.29 -59.26 -84.73
N ILE A 251 104.16 -59.73 -83.49
CA ILE A 251 105.24 -60.43 -82.78
C ILE A 251 105.52 -61.76 -83.47
N GLU A 252 104.50 -62.53 -83.84
CA GLU A 252 104.65 -63.80 -84.55
C GLU A 252 105.35 -63.65 -85.90
N GLU A 253 105.01 -62.60 -86.66
CA GLU A 253 105.75 -62.24 -87.89
C GLU A 253 107.23 -61.97 -87.59
N LEU A 254 107.54 -61.19 -86.54
CA LEU A 254 108.91 -60.86 -86.17
C LEU A 254 109.71 -62.07 -85.70
N THR A 255 109.13 -62.99 -84.92
CA THR A 255 109.81 -64.22 -84.50
C THR A 255 110.09 -65.14 -85.68
N HIS A 256 109.17 -65.18 -86.67
CA HIS A 256 109.40 -65.94 -87.89
C HIS A 256 110.60 -65.36 -88.69
N GLU A 257 110.68 -64.02 -88.83
CA GLU A 257 111.83 -63.35 -89.46
C GLU A 257 113.13 -63.55 -88.68
N HIS A 258 113.08 -63.50 -87.34
CA HIS A 258 114.27 -63.68 -86.50
C HIS A 258 114.82 -65.11 -86.55
N ASN A 259 113.93 -66.12 -86.56
CA ASN A 259 114.33 -67.51 -86.69
C ASN A 259 114.92 -67.81 -88.08
N ALA A 260 114.38 -67.20 -89.14
CA ALA A 260 114.95 -67.32 -90.48
C ALA A 260 116.40 -66.77 -90.54
N LYS A 261 116.69 -65.65 -89.86
CA LYS A 261 118.04 -65.09 -89.75
C LYS A 261 118.99 -65.95 -88.91
N ILE A 262 118.50 -66.60 -87.86
CA ILE A 262 119.33 -67.49 -87.02
C ILE A 262 119.80 -68.73 -87.83
N ASP A 263 118.94 -69.29 -88.67
CA ASP A 263 119.32 -70.39 -89.56
C ASP A 263 120.38 -69.97 -90.60
N GLU A 264 120.32 -68.73 -91.07
CA GLU A 264 121.31 -68.16 -91.99
C GLU A 264 122.69 -67.99 -91.31
N TYR A 265 122.72 -67.50 -90.07
CA TYR A 265 123.96 -67.41 -89.28
C TYR A 265 124.57 -68.78 -88.96
N ASN A 266 123.75 -69.79 -88.65
CA ASN A 266 124.23 -71.15 -88.38
C ASN A 266 124.87 -71.83 -89.61
N LYS A 267 124.41 -71.51 -90.82
CA LYS A 267 125.06 -71.94 -92.07
C LYS A 267 126.44 -71.29 -92.24
N ARG A 268 126.56 -69.99 -91.95
CA ARG A 268 127.81 -69.22 -92.07
C ARG A 268 128.89 -69.69 -91.10
N VAL A 269 128.51 -70.14 -89.90
CA VAL A 269 129.44 -70.68 -88.89
C VAL A 269 130.03 -72.03 -89.31
N ARG A 270 129.25 -72.90 -89.98
CA ARG A 270 129.78 -74.18 -90.50
C ARG A 270 130.84 -73.98 -91.59
N GLU A 271 130.62 -73.04 -92.50
CA GLU A 271 131.58 -72.74 -93.58
C GLU A 271 132.92 -72.19 -93.06
N LEU A 272 132.91 -71.47 -91.94
CA LEU A 272 134.12 -70.94 -91.29
C LEU A 272 134.91 -71.99 -90.49
N PHE A 273 134.25 -73.05 -90.00
CA PHE A 273 134.92 -74.16 -89.33
C PHE A 273 135.71 -75.06 -90.31
N ASP A 274 135.17 -75.31 -91.51
CA ASP A 274 135.85 -76.09 -92.55
C ASP A 274 137.11 -75.38 -93.12
N GLN A 275 137.17 -74.04 -93.05
CA GLN A 275 138.34 -73.26 -93.49
C GLN A 275 139.51 -73.30 -92.50
N ILE A 276 139.26 -73.53 -91.20
CA ILE A 276 140.29 -73.53 -90.15
C ILE A 276 141.07 -74.86 -90.08
N GLU A 277 140.46 -75.98 -90.49
CA GLU A 277 141.15 -77.29 -90.55
C GLU A 277 142.17 -77.41 -91.70
N SER A 278 142.03 -76.61 -92.78
CA SER A 278 142.88 -76.71 -93.97
C SER A 278 144.23 -75.95 -93.91
N ILE A 279 144.49 -75.16 -92.85
CA ILE A 279 145.66 -74.25 -92.76
C ILE A 279 146.72 -74.70 -91.73
N ARG A 280 146.49 -75.73 -90.88
CA ARG A 280 147.44 -76.10 -89.80
C ARG A 280 148.41 -77.27 -90.09
N THR A 281 148.38 -77.89 -91.27
CA THR A 281 149.29 -78.99 -91.67
C THR A 281 150.25 -78.58 -92.81
N GLY A 282 151.37 -77.91 -92.50
CA GLY A 282 152.48 -77.76 -93.48
C GLY A 282 153.62 -76.77 -93.19
N LYS A 283 154.71 -77.28 -92.55
CA LYS A 283 156.12 -76.77 -92.42
C LYS A 283 156.41 -75.67 -91.37
N ARG A 284 157.38 -75.79 -90.45
CA ARG A 284 158.64 -76.58 -90.33
C ARG A 284 158.89 -77.03 -88.88
N GLY A 285 159.51 -78.20 -88.70
CA GLY A 285 160.20 -78.56 -87.47
C GLY A 285 161.66 -78.08 -87.43
N LEU A 286 162.19 -77.95 -86.21
CA LEU A 286 163.58 -78.14 -85.71
C LEU A 286 163.62 -77.63 -84.23
N PRO A 287 164.46 -78.14 -83.32
CA PRO A 287 164.57 -79.53 -82.84
C PRO A 287 164.61 -79.68 -81.30
N GLU A 288 164.42 -80.94 -80.86
CA GLU A 288 165.09 -81.65 -79.76
C GLU A 288 164.87 -81.33 -78.25
N SER A 289 164.40 -82.41 -77.59
CA SER A 289 164.83 -82.98 -76.30
C SER A 289 164.51 -82.25 -74.99
N THR A 290 163.29 -82.46 -74.48
CA THR A 290 163.02 -83.31 -73.29
C THR A 290 161.53 -83.63 -73.22
#